data_AF-A0AAV9GDP8-F1
#
_entry.id   AF-A0AAV9GDP8-F1
#
_cell.length_a   1.000
_cell.length_b   1.000
_cell.length_c   1.000
_cell.angle_alpha   90.00
_cell.angle_beta   90.00
_cell.angle_gamma   90.00
#
_symmetry.space_group_name_H-M   'P 1'
#
loop_
_entity.id
_entity.type
_entity.pdbx_description
1 polymer ?
#
loop_
_entity_poly.entity_id
_entity_poly.type
_entity_poly.pdbx_seq_one_letter_code
_entity_poly.pdbx_strand_id
1 'polypeptide(L)'
;MGNGVYLKEGNTIPTGTILGLYLGEIMPYDDEAVRGSRYVYQLFSKDRPHRWNDVAIDAAVHGNWTRFVNSHCEPNVRATVEMVGGVLFVTFTAARELEGGGQLFVSYGPGYFWGENGEGTCECGWKEGKHLPPSFNGSE
;
A
#
# COMPACT_ATOMS: atom_id res chain seq x y z
N MET A 1 -8.95 13.12 -9.43
CA MET A 1 -7.68 13.18 -8.66
C MET A 1 -8.03 13.21 -7.18
N GLY A 2 -7.49 12.27 -6.39
CA GLY A 2 -7.70 12.19 -4.95
C GLY A 2 -6.62 12.92 -4.15
N ASN A 3 -6.65 12.76 -2.82
CA ASN A 3 -5.60 13.27 -1.94
C ASN A 3 -4.27 12.53 -2.13
N GLY A 4 -3.19 13.11 -1.63
CA GLY A 4 -1.84 12.53 -1.64
C GLY A 4 -1.04 12.90 -0.40
N VAL A 5 0.01 12.14 -0.11
CA VAL A 5 0.94 12.42 0.99
C VAL A 5 2.28 12.87 0.42
N TYR A 6 2.82 13.97 0.94
CA TYR A 6 4.05 14.59 0.45
C TYR A 6 5.04 14.77 1.58
N LEU A 7 6.33 14.59 1.29
CA LEU A 7 7.38 15.00 2.21
C LEU A 7 7.47 16.53 2.21
N LYS A 8 7.47 17.14 3.39
CA LYS A 8 7.60 18.60 3.52
C LYS A 8 8.91 19.08 2.89
N GLU A 9 8.85 20.15 2.10
CA GLU A 9 10.03 20.78 1.48
C GLU A 9 11.17 21.05 2.47
N GLY A 10 12.41 20.93 1.98
CA GLY A 10 13.62 21.12 2.78
C GLY A 10 13.99 19.96 3.70
N ASN A 11 13.23 18.86 3.70
CA ASN A 11 13.57 17.65 4.45
C ASN A 11 14.03 16.54 3.50
N THR A 12 14.82 15.62 4.04
CA THR A 12 15.12 14.34 3.41
C THR A 12 14.81 13.20 4.38
N ILE A 13 14.50 12.03 3.84
CA ILE A 13 14.35 10.80 4.65
C ILE A 13 15.24 9.72 4.04
N PRO A 14 16.19 9.15 4.80
CA PRO A 14 17.04 8.07 4.31
C PRO A 14 16.26 6.81 3.96
N THR A 15 16.78 6.06 2.98
CA THR A 15 16.31 4.70 2.65
C THR A 15 16.22 3.83 3.91
N GLY A 16 15.18 2.99 4.00
CA GLY A 16 14.98 2.06 5.12
C GLY A 16 14.31 2.69 6.34
N THR A 17 14.06 4.00 6.35
CA THR A 17 13.32 4.65 7.45
C THR A 17 11.86 4.20 7.46
N ILE A 18 11.39 3.72 8.62
CA ILE A 18 9.96 3.45 8.84
C ILE A 18 9.22 4.78 8.96
N LEU A 19 8.29 5.03 8.06
CA LEU A 19 7.49 6.26 7.97
C LEU A 19 6.26 6.17 8.87
N GLY A 20 5.65 4.99 8.95
CA GLY A 20 4.45 4.75 9.75
C GLY A 20 3.87 3.36 9.53
N LEU A 21 2.80 3.07 10.26
CA LEU A 21 2.01 1.86 10.11
C LEU A 21 0.74 2.17 9.32
N TYR A 22 0.30 1.25 8.46
CA TYR A 22 -1.03 1.31 7.88
C TYR A 22 -2.05 0.86 8.93
N LEU A 23 -2.81 1.83 9.45
CA LEU A 23 -3.79 1.59 10.50
C LEU A 23 -5.20 1.63 9.92
N GLY A 24 -6.05 0.76 10.43
CA GLY A 24 -7.48 0.74 10.15
C GLY A 24 -8.20 -0.28 11.03
N GLU A 25 -9.43 -0.60 10.67
CA GLU A 25 -10.19 -1.66 11.34
C GLU A 25 -9.64 -3.02 10.94
N ILE A 26 -9.34 -3.86 11.93
CA ILE A 26 -8.95 -5.25 11.69
C ILE A 26 -10.22 -6.07 11.53
N MET A 27 -10.34 -6.75 10.40
CA MET A 27 -11.53 -7.54 10.05
C MET A 27 -11.14 -8.89 9.46
N PRO A 28 -12.02 -9.89 9.53
CA PRO A 28 -11.86 -11.12 8.77
C PRO A 28 -11.75 -10.79 7.27
N TYR A 29 -10.91 -11.53 6.56
CA TYR A 29 -10.82 -11.45 5.11
C TYR A 29 -12.09 -12.06 4.50
N ASP A 30 -12.77 -11.25 3.71
CA ASP A 30 -13.94 -11.61 2.92
C ASP A 30 -13.76 -10.97 1.55
N ASP A 31 -13.72 -11.78 0.48
CA ASP A 31 -13.52 -11.30 -0.88
C ASP A 31 -14.54 -10.24 -1.29
N GLU A 32 -15.80 -10.33 -0.82
CA GLU A 32 -16.83 -9.35 -1.15
C GLU A 32 -16.57 -8.02 -0.43
N ALA A 33 -16.28 -8.07 0.86
CA ALA A 33 -15.97 -6.87 1.64
C ALA A 33 -14.67 -6.18 1.18
N VAL A 34 -13.65 -6.98 0.85
CA VAL A 34 -12.36 -6.51 0.32
C VAL A 34 -12.55 -5.83 -1.05
N ARG A 35 -13.38 -6.40 -1.93
CA ARG A 35 -13.73 -5.79 -3.24
C ARG A 35 -14.59 -4.53 -3.10
N GLY A 36 -15.30 -4.39 -1.99
CA GLY A 36 -16.13 -3.23 -1.67
C GLY A 36 -15.35 -2.01 -1.18
N SER A 37 -14.12 -2.18 -0.69
CA SER A 37 -13.29 -1.10 -0.15
C SER A 37 -12.03 -0.84 -0.97
N ARG A 38 -11.62 0.43 -1.03
CA ARG A 38 -10.39 0.90 -1.69
C ARG A 38 -9.21 1.08 -0.75
N TYR A 39 -9.39 0.76 0.53
CA TYR A 39 -8.44 1.05 1.61
C TYR A 39 -8.02 -0.22 2.36
N VAL A 40 -7.97 -1.35 1.66
CA VAL A 40 -7.74 -2.66 2.26
C VAL A 40 -6.31 -3.15 2.03
N TYR A 41 -5.67 -3.60 3.11
CA TYR A 41 -4.47 -4.43 3.06
C TYR A 41 -4.78 -5.82 3.61
N GLN A 42 -4.51 -6.87 2.83
CA GLN A 42 -4.54 -8.24 3.33
C GLN A 42 -3.26 -8.55 4.10
N LEU A 43 -3.39 -9.10 5.30
CA LEU A 43 -2.27 -9.50 6.15
C LEU A 43 -1.78 -10.91 5.79
N PHE A 44 -1.28 -11.08 4.58
CA PHE A 44 -0.75 -12.36 4.12
C PHE A 44 0.64 -12.64 4.70
N SER A 45 0.86 -13.83 5.25
CA SER A 45 2.19 -14.33 5.62
C SER A 45 2.59 -15.44 4.65
N LYS A 46 3.63 -15.20 3.83
CA LYS A 46 4.20 -16.21 2.90
C LYS A 46 4.64 -17.48 3.61
N ASP A 47 5.10 -17.36 4.85
CA ASP A 47 5.58 -18.49 5.66
C ASP A 47 4.45 -19.30 6.30
N ARG A 48 3.22 -18.75 6.33
CA ARG A 48 2.04 -19.39 6.92
C ARG A 48 0.78 -19.18 6.07
N PRO A 49 0.77 -19.76 4.85
CA PRO A 49 -0.26 -19.51 3.83
C PRO A 49 -1.67 -20.02 4.18
N HIS A 50 -1.85 -20.71 5.31
CA HIS A 50 -3.13 -21.30 5.74
C HIS A 50 -3.63 -20.78 7.10
N ARG A 51 -3.00 -19.75 7.68
CA ARG A 51 -3.38 -19.26 9.03
C ARG A 51 -3.62 -17.76 9.14
N TRP A 52 -3.18 -16.96 8.17
CA TRP A 52 -3.25 -15.49 8.27
C TRP A 52 -3.86 -14.82 7.04
N ASN A 53 -4.26 -15.60 6.03
CA ASN A 53 -4.97 -15.06 4.86
C ASN A 53 -6.38 -14.57 5.21
N ASP A 54 -6.83 -14.86 6.43
CA ASP A 54 -8.17 -14.61 6.93
C ASP A 54 -8.30 -13.25 7.61
N VAL A 55 -7.30 -12.37 7.53
CA VAL A 55 -7.36 -11.03 8.17
C VAL A 55 -6.94 -9.94 7.19
N ALA A 56 -7.70 -8.84 7.22
CA ALA A 56 -7.39 -7.63 6.51
C ALA A 56 -7.47 -6.41 7.45
N ILE A 57 -6.81 -5.33 7.04
CA ILE A 57 -6.95 -4.00 7.63
C ILE A 57 -7.71 -3.14 6.63
N ASP A 58 -8.87 -2.62 7.00
CA ASP A 58 -9.63 -1.65 6.19
C ASP A 58 -9.56 -0.25 6.82
N ALA A 59 -8.98 0.70 6.09
CA ALA A 59 -8.89 2.09 6.51
C ALA A 59 -10.00 2.99 5.94
N ALA A 60 -11.09 2.44 5.41
CA ALA A 60 -12.17 3.20 4.79
C ALA A 60 -12.83 4.18 5.77
N VAL A 61 -13.21 3.71 6.96
CA VAL A 61 -13.90 4.51 7.99
C VAL A 61 -12.93 5.03 9.04
N HIS A 62 -12.13 4.13 9.62
CA HIS A 62 -11.12 4.47 10.63
C HIS A 62 -9.74 4.16 10.10
N GLY A 63 -8.82 5.11 10.18
CA GLY A 63 -7.44 4.93 9.76
C GLY A 63 -6.58 6.14 10.07
N ASN A 64 -5.33 6.14 9.60
CA ASN A 64 -4.41 7.27 9.75
C ASN A 64 -4.01 7.85 8.39
N TRP A 65 -2.99 8.72 8.36
CA TRP A 65 -2.56 9.41 7.16
C TRP A 65 -2.07 8.49 6.03
N THR A 66 -1.64 7.26 6.32
CA THR A 66 -1.10 6.35 5.30
C THR A 66 -2.16 5.90 4.29
N ARG A 67 -3.46 5.99 4.64
CA ARG A 67 -4.58 5.70 3.73
C ARG A 67 -4.61 6.61 2.49
N PHE A 68 -3.91 7.75 2.53
CA PHE A 68 -3.87 8.71 1.44
C PHE A 68 -2.63 8.57 0.54
N VAL A 69 -1.76 7.59 0.79
CA VAL A 69 -0.58 7.31 -0.04
C VAL A 69 -1.03 6.59 -1.31
N ASN A 70 -0.86 7.21 -2.47
CA ASN A 70 -1.33 6.67 -3.74
C ASN A 70 -0.43 5.54 -4.28
N SER A 71 -0.93 4.85 -5.31
CA SER A 71 -0.12 3.88 -6.06
C SER A 71 0.75 4.55 -7.13
N HIS A 72 1.96 4.06 -7.31
CA HIS A 72 2.80 4.33 -8.48
C HIS A 72 3.48 3.03 -8.92
N CYS A 73 3.71 2.85 -10.23
CA CYS A 73 4.37 1.64 -10.77
C CYS A 73 5.87 1.60 -10.43
N GLU A 74 6.47 2.75 -10.13
CA GLU A 74 7.79 2.90 -9.51
C GLU A 74 7.63 3.55 -8.12
N PRO A 75 7.22 2.80 -7.09
CA PRO A 75 6.97 3.34 -5.77
C PRO A 75 8.28 3.72 -5.06
N ASN A 76 8.21 4.74 -4.19
CA ASN A 76 9.32 5.15 -3.33
C ASN A 76 9.13 4.73 -1.86
N VAL A 77 8.02 4.08 -1.54
CA VAL A 77 7.71 3.49 -0.23
C VAL A 77 7.35 2.01 -0.42
N ARG A 78 7.95 1.15 0.41
CA ARG A 78 7.59 -0.27 0.52
C ARG A 78 6.53 -0.43 1.60
N ALA A 79 5.43 -1.10 1.26
CA ALA A 79 4.44 -1.58 2.22
C ALA A 79 4.72 -3.06 2.49
N THR A 80 5.13 -3.42 3.71
CA THR A 80 5.47 -4.80 4.08
C THR A 80 4.67 -5.25 5.29
N VAL A 81 4.26 -6.52 5.29
CA VAL A 81 3.64 -7.16 6.45
C VAL A 81 4.75 -7.61 7.39
N GLU A 82 4.77 -7.07 8.60
CA GLU A 82 5.78 -7.35 9.63
C GLU A 82 5.11 -7.92 10.88
N MET A 83 5.85 -8.72 11.67
CA MET A 83 5.38 -9.29 12.93
C MET A 83 6.17 -8.72 14.10
N VAL A 84 5.49 -8.07 15.05
CA VAL A 84 6.09 -7.57 16.30
C VAL A 84 5.27 -8.05 17.48
N GLY A 85 5.91 -8.78 18.40
CA GLY A 85 5.23 -9.28 19.61
C GLY A 85 4.06 -10.23 19.31
N GLY A 86 4.06 -10.92 18.17
CA GLY A 86 2.98 -11.81 17.74
C GLY A 86 1.80 -11.11 17.05
N VAL A 87 1.88 -9.80 16.79
CA VAL A 87 0.87 -9.05 16.05
C VAL A 87 1.41 -8.66 14.69
N LEU A 88 0.59 -8.84 13.64
CA LEU A 88 0.90 -8.47 12.27
C LEU A 88 0.48 -7.02 12.01
N PHE A 89 1.36 -6.26 11.36
CA PHE A 89 1.11 -4.88 10.93
C PHE A 89 1.64 -4.68 9.52
N VAL A 90 1.15 -3.65 8.83
CA VAL A 90 1.74 -3.20 7.57
C VAL A 90 2.60 -1.96 7.86
N THR A 91 3.90 -2.06 7.61
CA THR A 91 4.84 -0.93 7.74
C THR A 91 5.04 -0.24 6.40
N PHE A 92 5.08 1.08 6.41
CA PHE A 92 5.47 1.90 5.27
C PHE A 92 6.92 2.34 5.47
N THR A 93 7.82 1.86 4.63
CA THR A 93 9.26 2.05 4.77
C THR A 93 9.83 2.71 3.52
N ALA A 94 10.69 3.71 3.67
CA ALA A 94 11.34 4.38 2.55
C ALA A 94 12.12 3.37 1.69
N ALA A 95 11.75 3.23 0.41
CA ALA A 95 12.38 2.28 -0.52
C ALA A 95 13.70 2.81 -1.10
N ARG A 96 13.83 4.14 -1.09
CA ARG A 96 14.98 4.95 -1.51
C ARG A 96 14.99 6.23 -0.68
N GLU A 97 16.03 7.05 -0.82
CA GLU A 97 16.03 8.39 -0.22
C GLU A 97 14.84 9.20 -0.74
N LEU A 98 14.13 9.85 0.18
CA LEU A 98 12.98 10.70 -0.13
C LEU A 98 13.38 12.16 -0.03
N GLU A 99 13.01 12.94 -1.02
CA GLU A 99 13.30 14.37 -1.09
C GLU A 99 12.03 15.20 -0.83
N GLY A 100 12.21 16.33 -0.14
CA GLY A 100 11.14 17.27 0.17
C GLY A 100 10.44 17.78 -1.10
N GLY A 101 9.13 17.94 -1.01
CA GLY A 101 8.24 18.23 -2.14
C GLY A 101 7.79 16.98 -2.90
N GLY A 102 8.49 15.84 -2.75
CA GLY A 102 8.10 14.58 -3.38
C GLY A 102 6.86 13.95 -2.76
N GLN A 103 5.98 13.41 -3.61
CA GLN A 103 4.86 12.58 -3.18
C GLN A 103 5.35 11.19 -2.78
N LEU A 104 4.73 10.61 -1.76
CA LEU A 104 4.93 9.23 -1.34
C LEU A 104 4.03 8.30 -2.14
N PHE A 105 4.58 7.17 -2.58
CA PHE A 105 3.88 6.16 -3.35
C PHE A 105 4.24 4.76 -2.91
N VAL A 106 3.21 3.91 -2.80
CA VAL A 106 3.33 2.46 -2.64
C VAL A 106 2.93 1.76 -3.94
N SER A 107 3.10 0.44 -4.01
CA SER A 107 2.46 -0.37 -5.05
C SER A 107 1.21 -1.00 -4.46
N TYR A 108 0.03 -0.70 -5.01
CA TYR A 108 -1.21 -1.40 -4.65
C TYR A 108 -1.26 -2.83 -5.23
N GLY A 109 -0.42 -3.12 -6.21
CA GLY A 109 -0.37 -4.41 -6.88
C GLY A 109 -1.54 -4.63 -7.84
N PRO A 110 -1.44 -5.64 -8.73
CA PRO A 110 -2.42 -5.86 -9.79
C PRO A 110 -3.81 -6.29 -9.27
N GLY A 111 -3.88 -7.01 -8.15
CA GLY A 111 -5.14 -7.45 -7.55
C GLY A 111 -6.08 -6.29 -7.19
N TYR A 112 -5.53 -5.13 -6.79
CA TYR A 112 -6.31 -3.92 -6.55
C TYR A 112 -7.01 -3.40 -7.82
N PHE A 113 -6.37 -3.52 -8.98
CA PHE A 113 -6.87 -2.97 -10.24
C PHE A 113 -7.73 -3.96 -11.05
N TRP A 114 -7.77 -5.24 -10.66
CA TRP A 114 -8.51 -6.30 -11.36
C TRP A 114 -9.99 -6.44 -10.95
N GLY A 115 -10.47 -5.70 -9.93
CA GLY A 115 -11.83 -5.86 -9.38
C GLY A 115 -12.96 -5.14 -10.15
N GLU A 116 -14.21 -5.61 -9.96
CA GLU A 116 -15.44 -5.13 -10.61
C GLU A 116 -15.83 -3.66 -10.28
N ASN A 117 -15.20 -3.05 -9.27
CA ASN A 117 -15.35 -1.63 -8.90
C ASN A 117 -14.18 -0.75 -9.36
N GLY A 118 -13.19 -1.30 -10.06
CA GLY A 118 -12.02 -0.57 -10.54
C GLY A 118 -12.31 0.12 -11.87
N GLU A 119 -11.85 1.36 -12.05
CA GLU A 119 -11.67 1.95 -13.39
C GLU A 119 -10.51 1.27 -14.18
N GLY A 120 -10.28 -0.02 -13.93
CA GLY A 120 -9.49 -0.98 -14.71
C GLY A 120 -7.99 -0.72 -14.81
N THR A 121 -7.47 0.41 -14.34
CA THR A 121 -6.13 0.87 -14.72
C THR A 121 -5.50 1.86 -13.73
N CYS A 122 -4.19 1.78 -13.60
CA CYS A 122 -3.32 2.78 -13.00
C CYS A 122 -3.17 3.98 -13.95
N GLU A 123 -3.14 5.18 -13.38
CA GLU A 123 -2.94 6.45 -14.10
C GLU A 123 -1.68 7.18 -13.61
N CYS A 124 -0.73 6.44 -13.04
CA CYS A 124 0.52 7.02 -12.58
C CYS A 124 1.41 7.47 -13.76
N GLY A 125 2.40 8.33 -13.49
CA GLY A 125 3.27 8.91 -14.51
C GLY A 125 4.31 7.95 -15.12
N TRP A 126 4.32 6.67 -14.74
CA TRP A 126 5.29 5.69 -15.22
C TRP A 126 5.16 5.39 -16.72
N LYS A 127 3.93 5.42 -17.24
CA LYS A 127 3.62 5.21 -18.65
C LYS A 127 2.53 6.20 -19.06
N GLU A 128 2.62 6.69 -20.30
CA GLU A 128 1.58 7.56 -20.85
C GLU A 128 0.22 6.85 -20.88
N GLY A 129 -0.78 7.48 -20.26
CA GLY A 129 -2.15 6.98 -20.20
C GLY A 129 -2.39 5.86 -19.19
N LYS A 130 -3.64 5.37 -19.20
CA LYS A 130 -4.13 4.27 -18.37
C LYS A 130 -3.38 2.97 -18.67
N HIS A 131 -2.91 2.27 -17.65
CA HIS A 131 -2.19 1.00 -17.79
C HIS A 131 -2.46 0.05 -16.63
N LEU A 132 -2.20 -1.25 -16.80
CA LEU A 132 -2.15 -2.16 -15.66
C LEU A 132 -0.81 -1.99 -14.94
N PRO A 133 -0.77 -2.04 -13.60
CA PRO A 133 0.49 -2.03 -12.88
C PRO A 133 1.32 -3.26 -13.26
N PRO A 134 2.65 -3.15 -13.31
CA PRO A 134 3.50 -4.30 -13.51
C PRO A 134 3.29 -5.31 -12.37
N SER A 135 3.26 -6.60 -12.73
CA SER A 135 3.36 -7.68 -11.74
C SER A 135 4.72 -7.56 -11.07
N PHE A 136 4.77 -7.17 -9.80
CA PHE A 136 6.02 -7.20 -9.02
C PHE A 136 6.42 -8.66 -8.80
N ASN A 137 7.20 -9.21 -9.72
CA ASN A 137 8.03 -10.39 -9.43
C ASN A 137 9.15 -9.89 -8.50
N GLY A 138 8.94 -10.02 -7.19
CA GLY A 138 9.95 -9.64 -6.20
C GLY A 138 11.26 -10.35 -6.48
N SER A 139 12.27 -9.59 -6.88
CA SER A 139 13.67 -9.98 -6.82
C SER A 139 14.52 -8.73 -6.67
N GLU A 140 14.61 -8.24 -5.44
CA GLU A 140 15.82 -7.65 -4.84
C GLU A 140 15.81 -7.95 -3.34
#